data_AF-A0A497LJH5-F1
#
_entry.id   AF-A0A497LJH5-F1
#
_cell.length_a   1.000
_cell.length_b   1.000
_cell.length_c   1.000
_cell.angle_alpha   90.00
_cell.angle_beta   90.00
_cell.angle_gamma   90.00
#
_symmetry.space_group_name_H-M   'P 1'
#
loop_
_entity.id
_entity.type
_entity.pdbx_description
1 polymer ?
#
loop_
_entity_poly.entity_id
_entity_poly.type
_entity_poly.pdbx_seq_one_letter_code
_entity_poly.pdbx_strand_id
1 'polypeptide(L)' 'MPKRFILTKELGRLSRWLRLLGFDTVYYDKDNLGTLLILALREDRKIITRS' A
#
# COMPACT_ATOMS: atom_id res chain seq x y z
N MET A 1 -10.79 11.76 -7.23
CA MET A 1 -10.64 11.04 -5.94
C MET A 1 -9.17 10.91 -5.61
N PRO A 2 -8.75 11.07 -4.34
CA PRO A 2 -7.34 10.91 -3.96
C PRO A 2 -6.87 9.48 -4.28
N LYS A 3 -5.66 9.34 -4.82
CA LYS A 3 -5.08 8.03 -5.13
C LYS A 3 -4.73 7.32 -3.82
N ARG A 4 -5.30 6.12 -3.60
CA ARG A 4 -5.07 5.30 -2.41
C ARG A 4 -4.14 4.13 -2.73
N PHE A 5 -3.11 3.97 -1.91
CA PHE A 5 -2.06 2.97 -2.14
C PHE A 5 -1.91 2.02 -0.95
N ILE A 6 -1.50 0.79 -1.26
CA ILE A 6 -0.94 -0.17 -0.30
C ILE A 6 0.46 -0.50 -0.78
N LEU A 7 1.46 -0.33 0.08
CA LEU A 7 2.86 -0.66 -0.22
C LEU A 7 3.28 -1.90 0.56
N THR A 8 3.90 -2.84 -0.11
CA THR A 8 4.47 -4.03 0.52
C THR A 8 5.72 -3.69 1.34
N LYS A 9 6.16 -4.63 2.19
CA LYS A 9 7.24 -4.45 3.17
C LYS A 9 8.56 -3.97 2.57
N GLU A 10 8.85 -4.30 1.32
CA GLU A 10 10.07 -3.90 0.60
C GLU A 10 10.12 -2.39 0.32
N LEU A 11 9.00 -1.69 0.44
CA LEU A 11 8.82 -0.30 0.04
C LEU A 11 8.60 0.65 1.22
N GLY A 12 9.11 0.32 2.41
CA GLY A 12 8.94 1.13 3.63
C GLY A 12 9.43 2.59 3.50
N ARG A 13 10.52 2.84 2.77
CA ARG A 13 10.98 4.22 2.51
C ARG A 13 10.02 4.99 1.61
N LEU A 14 9.47 4.33 0.59
CA LEU A 14 8.52 4.94 -0.33
C LEU A 14 7.18 5.25 0.36
N SER A 15 6.73 4.37 1.26
CA SER A 15 5.47 4.61 2.01
C SER A 15 5.54 5.86 2.88
N ARG A 16 6.70 6.14 3.47
CA ARG A 16 6.95 7.38 4.21
C ARG A 16 6.85 8.61 3.30
N TRP A 17 7.50 8.59 2.14
CA TRP A 17 7.45 9.71 1.19
C TRP A 17 6.04 9.99 0.67
N LEU A 18 5.29 8.93 0.31
CA LEU A 18 3.92 9.10 -0.17
C LEU A 18 3.01 9.73 0.89
N ARG A 19 3.15 9.34 2.17
CA ARG A 19 2.43 9.98 3.27
C ARG A 19 2.79 11.46 3.42
N LEU A 20 4.07 11.82 3.33
CA LEU A 20 4.53 13.21 3.40
C LEU A 20 3.98 14.07 2.25
N LEU A 21 3.83 13.47 1.06
CA LEU A 21 3.25 14.13 -0.11
C LEU A 21 1.71 14.19 -0.08
N GLY A 22 1.06 13.69 0.98
CA GLY A 22 -0.39 13.75 1.15
C GLY A 22 -1.18 12.62 0.46
N PHE A 23 -0.53 11.55 0.01
CA PHE A 23 -1.23 10.38 -0.52
C PHE A 23 -1.74 9.47 0.60
N ASP A 24 -2.97 8.98 0.47
CA ASP A 24 -3.53 7.96 1.35
C ASP A 24 -2.78 6.63 1.12
N THR A 25 -1.92 6.29 2.07
CA THR A 25 -0.93 5.22 1.91
C THR A 25 -0.92 4.28 3.13
N VAL A 26 -1.28 3.03 2.90
CA VAL A 26 -1.13 1.92 3.84
C VAL A 26 0.20 1.23 3.61
N TYR A 27 0.94 0.97 4.68
CA TYR A 27 2.13 0.12 4.65
C TYR A 27 1.71 -1.26 5.15
N TYR A 28 1.95 -2.28 4.33
CA TYR A 28 1.52 -3.64 4.58
C TYR A 28 2.76 -4.53 4.79
N ASP A 29 2.96 -4.94 6.03
CA ASP A 29 4.18 -5.60 6.54
C ASP A 29 3.99 -7.10 6.81
N LYS A 30 2.84 -7.66 6.44
CA LYS A 30 2.52 -9.08 6.65
C LYS A 30 2.89 -9.91 5.42
N ASP A 31 3.25 -11.16 5.65
CA ASP A 31 3.56 -12.14 4.59
C ASP A 31 2.32 -12.95 4.17
N ASN A 32 1.18 -12.28 4.00
CA ASN A 32 -0.08 -12.93 3.62
C ASN A 32 -0.72 -12.24 2.40
N LEU A 33 -0.42 -12.77 1.21
CA LEU A 33 -0.94 -12.26 -0.06
C LEU A 33 -2.47 -12.22 -0.11
N GLY A 34 -3.16 -13.21 0.46
CA GLY A 34 -4.63 -13.26 0.46
C GLY A 34 -5.25 -12.06 1.17
N THR A 35 -4.76 -11.74 2.37
CA THR A 35 -5.27 -10.58 3.12
C THR A 35 -4.87 -9.24 2.49
N LEU A 36 -3.72 -9.16 1.82
CA LEU A 36 -3.34 -8.00 1.00
C LEU A 36 -4.34 -7.76 -0.14
N LEU A 37 -4.68 -8.81 -0.88
CA LEU A 37 -5.63 -8.74 -2.00
C LEU A 37 -7.04 -8.37 -1.52
N ILE A 38 -7.50 -8.98 -0.42
CA ILE A 38 -8.81 -8.65 0.18
C ILE A 38 -8.86 -7.18 0.59
N LEU A 39 -7.81 -6.66 1.23
CA LEU A 39 -7.72 -5.25 1.61
C LEU A 39 -7.76 -4.32 0.38
N ALA A 40 -6.99 -4.65 -0.65
CA ALA A 40 -6.93 -3.86 -1.89
C ALA A 40 -8.28 -3.80 -2.60
N LEU A 41 -8.98 -4.93 -2.70
CA LEU A 41 -10.29 -5.02 -3.34
C LEU A 41 -11.37 -4.32 -2.53
N ARG A 42 -11.41 -4.56 -1.21
CA ARG A 42 -12.43 -3.97 -0.32
C ARG A 42 -12.35 -2.45 -0.26
N GLU A 43 -11.13 -1.91 -0.27
CA GLU A 43 -10.90 -0.47 -0.14
C GLU A 43 -10.59 0.21 -1.48
N ASP A 44 -10.66 -0.49 -2.61
CA ASP A 44 -10.30 0.05 -3.94
C ASP A 44 -8.95 0.80 -3.90
N ARG A 45 -7.92 0.08 -3.46
CA ARG A 45 -6.54 0.57 -3.32
C ARG A 45 -5.63 -0.10 -4.35
N LYS A 46 -4.66 0.67 -4.86
CA LYS A 46 -3.61 0.14 -5.73
C LYS A 46 -2.46 -0.42 -4.91
N ILE A 47 -2.07 -1.65 -5.19
CA ILE A 47 -0.88 -2.27 -4.58
C ILE A 47 0.36 -1.80 -5.35
N ILE A 48 1.37 -1.35 -4.61
CA ILE A 48 2.72 -1.12 -5.12
C ILE A 48 3.62 -2.14 -4.43
N THR A 49 4.35 -2.92 -5.22
CA THR A 49 5.26 -3.97 -4.76
C THR A 49 6.59 -3.89 -5.52
N ARG A 50 7.63 -4.53 -5.00
CA ARG A 50 8.93 -4.67 -5.66
C ARG A 50 9.20 -6.15 -5.93
N SER A 51 9.41 -6.49 -7.21
CA SER A 51 9.90 -7.79 -7.69
C SER A 51 11.39 -7.96 -7.44
#